data_AF-A0A537GNJ4-F1
#
_entry.id   AF-A0A537GNJ4-F1
#
_cell.length_a   1.000
_cell.length_b   1.000
_cell.length_c   1.000
_cell.angle_alpha   90.00
_cell.angle_beta   90.00
_cell.angle_gamma   90.00
#
_symmetry.space_group_name_H-M   'P 1'
#
loop_
_entity.id
_entity.type
_entity.pdbx_description
1 polymer ?
#
loop_
_entity_poly.entity_id
_entity_poly.type
_entity_poly.pdbx_seq_one_letter_code
_entity_poly.pdbx_strand_id
1 'polypeptide(L)'
;MSANLSTRVLLLAILELIVGGVVVLGGAALISFSVDASGKGLGIVHAILGLVGLSAGVLLLAKKGMVWTLTVWTNVLIIVFSTASEVALFGAGSLPSDQFVDSITGTTVAVVIAAVVIVLLMKSALKLFLRKR
;
A
#
# COMPACT_ATOMS: atom_id res chain seq x y z
N MET A 1 -15.20 -19.05 18.50
CA MET A 1 -14.14 -18.00 18.43
C MET A 1 -13.33 -17.97 17.12
N SER A 2 -13.30 -19.04 16.30
CA SER A 2 -12.47 -19.12 15.08
C SER A 2 -12.99 -18.28 13.89
N ALA A 3 -14.31 -18.19 13.69
CA ALA A 3 -14.91 -17.47 12.55
C ALA A 3 -14.50 -15.98 12.49
N ASN A 4 -14.48 -15.30 13.64
CA ASN A 4 -14.13 -13.87 13.73
C ASN A 4 -12.66 -13.61 13.39
N LEU A 5 -11.75 -14.59 13.58
CA LEU A 5 -10.34 -14.45 13.20
C LEU A 5 -10.16 -14.67 11.68
N SER A 6 -10.85 -15.67 11.12
CA SER A 6 -10.77 -15.98 9.68
C SER A 6 -11.33 -14.85 8.81
N THR A 7 -12.48 -14.28 9.20
CA THR A 7 -13.07 -13.13 8.50
C THR A 7 -12.16 -11.90 8.55
N ARG A 8 -11.48 -11.66 9.67
CA ARG A 8 -10.54 -10.52 9.80
C ARG A 8 -9.30 -10.68 8.94
N VAL A 9 -8.70 -11.87 8.93
CA VAL A 9 -7.53 -12.14 8.08
C VAL A 9 -7.91 -12.01 6.61
N LEU A 10 -9.09 -12.48 6.23
CA LEU A 10 -9.62 -12.30 4.88
C LEU A 10 -9.80 -10.82 4.54
N LEU A 11 -10.42 -10.03 5.43
CA LEU A 11 -10.61 -8.59 5.22
C LEU A 11 -9.27 -7.85 5.08
N LEU A 12 -8.30 -8.14 5.94
CA LEU A 12 -6.95 -7.57 5.84
C LEU A 12 -6.26 -7.94 4.53
N ALA A 13 -6.37 -9.20 4.10
CA ALA A 13 -5.83 -9.64 2.82
C ALA A 13 -6.48 -8.93 1.64
N ILE A 14 -7.81 -8.76 1.65
CA ILE A 14 -8.53 -8.05 0.58
C ILE A 14 -8.07 -6.59 0.52
N LEU A 15 -7.99 -5.90 1.67
CA LEU A 15 -7.51 -4.52 1.71
C LEU A 15 -6.08 -4.40 1.22
N GLU A 16 -5.20 -5.34 1.60
CA GLU A 16 -3.81 -5.36 1.15
C GLU A 16 -3.69 -5.60 -0.37
N LEU A 17 -4.53 -6.48 -0.93
CA LEU A 17 -4.59 -6.70 -2.37
C LEU A 17 -5.08 -5.46 -3.12
N ILE A 18 -6.03 -4.70 -2.54
CA ILE A 18 -6.49 -3.44 -3.11
C ILE A 18 -5.36 -2.40 -3.08
N VAL A 19 -4.69 -2.21 -1.95
CA VAL A 19 -3.56 -1.28 -1.83
C VAL A 19 -2.46 -1.65 -2.82
N GLY A 20 -2.02 -2.91 -2.81
CA GLY A 20 -1.00 -3.41 -3.73
C GLY A 20 -1.41 -3.20 -5.19
N GLY A 21 -2.67 -3.50 -5.53
CA GLY A 21 -3.19 -3.32 -6.88
C GLY A 21 -3.20 -1.86 -7.33
N VAL A 22 -3.72 -0.95 -6.51
CA VAL A 22 -3.75 0.49 -6.79
C VAL A 22 -2.32 1.02 -6.98
N VAL A 23 -1.39 0.62 -6.11
CA VAL A 23 0.02 1.03 -6.19
C VAL A 23 0.71 0.43 -7.42
N VAL A 24 0.47 -0.82 -7.81
CA VAL A 24 1.01 -1.36 -9.07
C VAL A 24 0.50 -0.56 -10.27
N LEU A 25 -0.81 -0.32 -10.33
CA LEU A 25 -1.43 0.42 -11.45
C LEU A 25 -0.96 1.87 -11.50
N GLY A 26 -0.84 2.54 -10.34
CA GLY A 26 -0.28 3.88 -10.23
C GLY A 26 1.17 3.94 -10.73
N GLY A 27 1.98 2.95 -10.37
CA GLY A 27 3.37 2.86 -10.84
C GLY A 27 3.46 2.66 -12.35
N ALA A 28 2.64 1.78 -12.92
CA ALA A 28 2.54 1.57 -14.35
C ALA A 28 2.06 2.83 -15.09
N ALA A 29 1.10 3.57 -14.51
CA ALA A 29 0.63 4.84 -15.03
C ALA A 29 1.77 5.88 -15.03
N LEU A 30 2.51 6.03 -13.93
CA LEU A 30 3.66 6.92 -13.86
C LEU A 30 4.73 6.60 -14.91
N ILE A 31 5.04 5.33 -15.15
CA ILE A 31 5.98 4.91 -16.20
C ILE A 31 5.51 5.35 -17.59
N SER A 32 4.20 5.27 -17.83
CA SER A 32 3.57 5.54 -19.12
C SER A 32 3.40 7.04 -19.39
N PHE A 33 2.98 7.79 -18.38
CA PHE A 33 2.52 9.17 -18.51
C PHE A 33 3.52 10.22 -18.02
N SER A 34 4.57 9.83 -17.27
CA SER A 34 5.60 10.80 -16.87
C SER A 34 6.41 11.29 -18.06
N VAL A 35 6.63 12.60 -18.13
CA VAL A 35 7.35 13.26 -19.23
C VAL A 35 8.87 13.14 -19.11
N ASP A 36 9.39 12.87 -17.91
CA ASP A 36 10.82 12.77 -17.63
C ASP A 36 11.23 11.42 -17.00
N ALA A 37 12.54 11.16 -17.02
CA ALA A 37 13.11 9.90 -16.52
C ALA A 37 12.96 9.72 -15.00
N SER A 38 12.88 10.80 -14.24
CA SER A 38 12.73 10.76 -12.77
C SER A 38 11.33 10.28 -12.42
N GLY A 39 10.29 10.83 -13.05
CA GLY A 39 8.91 10.37 -12.88
C GLY A 39 8.72 8.90 -13.25
N LYS A 40 9.35 8.45 -14.35
CA LYS A 40 9.35 7.02 -14.73
C LYS A 40 10.08 6.14 -13.72
N GLY A 41 11.22 6.62 -13.19
CA GLY A 41 11.96 5.93 -12.15
C GLY A 41 11.14 5.75 -10.87
N LEU A 42 10.44 6.81 -10.44
CA LEU A 42 9.50 6.74 -9.30
C LEU A 42 8.38 5.73 -9.58
N GLY A 43 7.84 5.71 -10.80
CA GLY A 43 6.84 4.74 -11.23
C GLY A 43 7.30 3.27 -11.11
N ILE A 44 8.56 2.97 -11.46
CA ILE A 44 9.15 1.63 -11.30
C ILE A 44 9.19 1.22 -9.83
N VAL A 45 9.69 2.11 -8.96
CA VAL A 45 9.76 1.84 -7.51
C VAL A 45 8.36 1.65 -6.95
N HIS A 46 7.41 2.46 -7.37
CA HIS A 46 6.01 2.36 -6.96
C HIS A 46 5.41 1.01 -7.39
N ALA A 47 5.63 0.58 -8.64
CA ALA A 47 5.18 -0.73 -9.11
C ALA A 47 5.79 -1.90 -8.30
N ILE A 48 7.08 -1.84 -7.97
CA ILE A 48 7.74 -2.85 -7.13
C ILE A 48 7.12 -2.88 -5.73
N LEU A 49 6.91 -1.73 -5.10
CA LEU A 49 6.26 -1.65 -3.79
C LEU A 49 4.84 -2.22 -3.82
N GLY A 50 4.09 -1.95 -4.88
CA GLY A 50 2.76 -2.52 -5.09
C GLY A 50 2.79 -4.04 -5.20
N LEU A 51 3.77 -4.62 -5.91
CA LEU A 51 3.96 -6.08 -6.00
C LEU A 51 4.32 -6.70 -4.65
N VAL A 52 5.10 -6.00 -3.83
CA VAL A 52 5.40 -6.42 -2.45
C VAL A 52 4.13 -6.39 -1.59
N GLY A 53 3.28 -5.36 -1.75
CA GLY A 53 1.96 -5.29 -1.12
C GLY A 53 1.06 -6.45 -1.53
N LEU A 54 0.92 -6.73 -2.82
CA LEU A 54 0.17 -7.88 -3.32
C LEU A 54 0.67 -9.20 -2.72
N SER A 55 1.99 -9.37 -2.66
CA SER A 55 2.62 -10.55 -2.04
C SER A 55 2.27 -10.67 -0.56
N ALA A 56 2.26 -9.56 0.18
CA ALA A 56 1.83 -9.54 1.58
C ALA A 56 0.34 -9.94 1.73
N GLY A 57 -0.54 -9.47 0.83
CA GLY A 57 -1.95 -9.86 0.80
C GLY A 57 -2.16 -11.36 0.56
N VAL A 58 -1.43 -11.96 -0.39
CA VAL A 58 -1.44 -13.41 -0.64
C VAL A 58 -0.93 -14.19 0.57
N LEU A 59 0.14 -13.72 1.20
CA LEU A 59 0.69 -14.37 2.38
C LEU A 59 -0.25 -14.28 3.59
N LEU A 60 -1.07 -13.22 3.71
CA LEU A 60 -2.12 -13.11 4.72
C LEU A 60 -3.17 -14.21 4.53
N LEU A 61 -3.59 -14.46 3.30
CA LEU A 61 -4.51 -15.57 2.97
C LEU A 61 -3.90 -16.93 3.35
N ALA A 62 -2.60 -17.10 3.13
CA ALA A 62 -1.87 -18.33 3.47
C ALA A 62 -1.60 -18.52 4.98
N LYS A 63 -1.99 -17.57 5.84
CA LYS A 63 -1.85 -17.62 7.31
C LYS A 63 -0.41 -17.91 7.80
N LYS A 64 0.62 -17.43 7.10
CA LYS A 64 2.03 -17.64 7.50
C LYS A 64 2.47 -16.72 8.65
N GLY A 65 3.40 -17.18 9.49
CA GLY A 65 3.76 -16.57 10.77
C GLY A 65 4.54 -15.24 10.73
N MET A 66 5.09 -14.84 9.58
CA MET A 66 5.92 -13.61 9.44
C MET A 66 5.23 -12.47 8.69
N VAL A 67 3.95 -12.64 8.38
CA VAL A 67 3.22 -11.78 7.44
C VAL A 67 2.85 -10.43 8.05
N TRP A 68 2.63 -10.38 9.35
CA TRP A 68 2.18 -9.16 10.05
C TRP A 68 3.20 -8.04 9.97
N THR A 69 4.45 -8.33 10.32
CA THR A 69 5.55 -7.35 10.28
C THR A 69 5.80 -6.88 8.85
N LEU A 70 5.77 -7.80 7.88
CA LEU A 70 5.89 -7.47 6.46
C LEU A 70 4.77 -6.54 6.01
N THR A 71 3.51 -6.88 6.28
CA THR A 71 2.35 -6.05 5.91
C THR A 71 2.44 -4.66 6.52
N VAL A 72 2.79 -4.53 7.80
CA VAL A 72 2.92 -3.21 8.45
C VAL A 72 4.00 -2.39 7.76
N TRP A 73 5.22 -2.94 7.57
CA TRP A 73 6.31 -2.19 6.97
C TRP A 73 6.06 -1.85 5.50
N THR A 74 5.47 -2.77 4.72
CA THR A 74 5.07 -2.49 3.35
C THR A 74 4.09 -1.33 3.27
N ASN A 75 3.05 -1.31 4.12
CA ASN A 75 2.11 -0.19 4.15
C ASN A 75 2.77 1.11 4.60
N VAL A 76 3.67 1.09 5.58
CA VAL A 76 4.44 2.28 5.97
C VAL A 76 5.27 2.80 4.81
N LEU A 77 5.97 1.91 4.09
CA LEU A 77 6.77 2.28 2.92
C LEU A 77 5.89 2.83 1.80
N ILE A 78 4.73 2.24 1.53
CA ILE A 78 3.77 2.76 0.55
C ILE A 78 3.33 4.17 0.94
N ILE A 79 2.96 4.42 2.19
CA ILE A 79 2.53 5.75 2.63
C ILE A 79 3.66 6.77 2.44
N VAL A 80 4.85 6.48 2.97
CA VAL A 80 5.99 7.39 2.94
C VAL A 80 6.43 7.65 1.50
N PHE A 81 6.63 6.58 0.72
CA PHE A 81 7.11 6.70 -0.65
C PHE A 81 6.11 7.38 -1.56
N SER A 82 4.82 7.01 -1.50
CA SER A 82 3.79 7.62 -2.35
C SER A 82 3.58 9.09 -2.04
N THR A 83 3.66 9.48 -0.76
CA THR A 83 3.57 10.89 -0.38
C THR A 83 4.79 11.67 -0.88
N ALA A 84 5.99 11.11 -0.71
CA ALA A 84 7.23 11.75 -1.17
C ALA A 84 7.32 11.83 -2.70
N SER A 85 6.88 10.80 -3.42
CA SER A 85 6.84 10.80 -4.88
C SER A 85 5.91 11.88 -5.41
N GLU A 86 4.74 12.07 -4.80
CA GLU A 86 3.78 13.07 -5.26
C GLU A 86 4.32 14.49 -5.11
N VAL A 87 5.02 14.77 -4.00
CA VAL A 87 5.71 16.05 -3.78
C VAL A 87 6.81 16.25 -4.84
N ALA A 88 7.58 15.21 -5.15
CA ALA A 88 8.63 15.29 -6.17
C ALA A 88 8.05 15.50 -7.58
N LEU A 89 7.00 14.77 -7.95
CA LEU A 89 6.30 14.88 -9.23
C LEU A 89 5.70 16.28 -9.42
N PHE A 90 5.12 16.84 -8.35
CA PHE A 90 4.60 18.20 -8.37
C PHE A 90 5.70 19.24 -8.58
N GLY A 91 6.79 19.15 -7.82
CA GLY A 91 7.91 20.08 -7.92
C GLY A 91 8.64 20.04 -9.26
N ALA A 92 8.69 18.87 -9.89
CA ALA A 92 9.34 18.66 -11.19
C ALA A 92 8.43 18.92 -12.40
N GLY A 93 7.10 19.02 -12.22
CA GLY A 93 6.16 19.13 -13.34
C GLY A 93 6.13 17.87 -14.20
N SER A 94 6.36 16.70 -13.59
CA SER A 94 6.55 15.41 -14.28
C SER A 94 5.28 14.84 -14.91
N LEU A 95 4.10 15.38 -14.57
CA LEU A 95 2.81 14.94 -15.07
C LEU A 95 2.01 16.11 -15.65
N PRO A 96 1.24 15.88 -16.73
CA PRO A 96 0.16 16.77 -17.16
C PRO A 96 -0.84 17.04 -16.02
N SER A 97 -1.50 18.20 -16.03
CA SER A 97 -2.36 18.64 -14.91
C SER A 97 -3.58 17.73 -14.68
N ASP A 98 -4.15 17.15 -15.73
CA ASP A 98 -5.23 16.16 -15.66
C ASP A 98 -4.73 14.85 -15.01
N GLN A 99 -3.59 14.34 -15.46
CA GLN A 99 -2.99 13.10 -14.93
C GLN A 99 -2.49 13.26 -13.49
N PHE A 100 -2.09 14.48 -13.10
CA PHE A 100 -1.66 14.78 -11.74
C PHE A 100 -2.82 14.68 -10.73
N VAL A 101 -4.02 15.13 -11.11
CA VAL A 101 -5.22 15.00 -10.25
C VAL A 101 -5.60 13.53 -10.05
N ASP A 102 -5.51 12.72 -11.11
CA ASP A 102 -5.75 11.28 -11.03
C ASP A 102 -4.70 10.58 -10.15
N SER A 103 -3.42 10.96 -10.27
CA SER A 103 -2.34 10.46 -9.41
C SER A 103 -2.60 10.75 -7.92
N ILE A 104 -2.94 12.00 -7.58
CA ILE A 104 -3.27 12.38 -6.19
C ILE A 104 -4.43 11.55 -5.66
N THR A 105 -5.46 11.33 -6.47
CA THR A 105 -6.64 10.56 -6.07
C THR A 105 -6.26 9.12 -5.76
N GLY A 106 -5.51 8.47 -6.65
CA GLY A 106 -5.00 7.11 -6.44
C GLY A 106 -4.12 7.00 -5.19
N THR A 107 -3.18 7.92 -5.02
CA THR A 107 -2.28 7.98 -3.86
C THR A 107 -3.05 8.19 -2.56
N THR A 108 -4.05 9.08 -2.54
CA THR A 108 -4.88 9.32 -1.36
C THR A 108 -5.65 8.05 -0.96
N VAL A 109 -6.25 7.36 -1.93
CA VAL A 109 -6.97 6.10 -1.68
C VAL A 109 -6.01 5.04 -1.12
N ALA A 110 -4.84 4.86 -1.73
CA ALA A 110 -3.85 3.90 -1.27
C ALA A 110 -3.38 4.20 0.17
N VAL A 111 -3.07 5.46 0.47
CA VAL A 111 -2.62 5.91 1.80
C VAL A 111 -3.68 5.67 2.88
N VAL A 112 -4.94 6.01 2.59
CA VAL A 112 -6.04 5.83 3.56
C VAL A 112 -6.22 4.34 3.86
N ILE A 113 -6.27 3.49 2.83
CA ILE A 113 -6.45 2.05 3.05
C ILE A 113 -5.23 1.45 3.78
N ALA A 114 -4.02 1.85 3.41
CA ALA A 114 -2.79 1.41 4.08
C ALA A 114 -2.77 1.78 5.57
N ALA A 115 -3.17 3.00 5.91
CA ALA A 115 -3.30 3.44 7.29
C ALA A 115 -4.35 2.63 8.06
N VAL A 116 -5.50 2.35 7.44
CA VAL A 116 -6.54 1.49 8.03
C VAL A 116 -6.02 0.09 8.30
N VAL A 117 -5.30 -0.52 7.36
CA VAL A 117 -4.69 -1.85 7.53
C VAL A 117 -3.74 -1.85 8.74
N ILE A 118 -2.84 -0.86 8.84
CA ILE A 118 -1.92 -0.72 9.98
C ILE A 118 -2.69 -0.64 11.30
N VAL A 119 -3.70 0.22 11.39
CA VAL A 119 -4.50 0.39 12.62
C VAL A 119 -5.22 -0.90 13.01
N LEU A 120 -5.79 -1.62 12.04
CA LEU A 120 -6.48 -2.90 12.28
C LEU A 120 -5.50 -3.98 12.77
N LEU A 121 -4.28 -4.03 12.23
CA LEU A 121 -3.23 -4.95 12.65
C LEU A 121 -2.75 -4.62 14.07
N MET A 122 -2.45 -3.35 14.36
CA MET A 122 -1.96 -2.91 15.67
C MET A 122 -2.99 -3.11 16.79
N LYS A 123 -4.27 -2.80 16.54
CA LYS A 123 -5.35 -3.09 17.50
C LYS A 123 -5.46 -4.58 17.83
N SER A 124 -5.18 -5.44 16.85
CA SER A 124 -5.22 -6.89 17.04
C SER A 124 -4.05 -7.39 17.87
N ALA A 125 -2.84 -6.88 17.61
CA ALA A 125 -1.65 -7.18 18.41
C ALA A 125 -1.80 -6.73 19.87
N LEU A 126 -2.34 -5.52 20.10
CA LEU A 126 -2.59 -4.98 21.44
C LEU A 126 -3.57 -5.85 22.23
N LYS A 127 -4.69 -6.27 21.60
CA LYS A 127 -5.66 -7.17 22.24
C LYS A 127 -5.04 -8.53 22.61
N LEU A 128 -4.12 -9.04 21.80
CA LEU A 128 -3.45 -10.32 22.05
C LEU A 128 -2.45 -10.21 23.21
N PHE A 129 -1.76 -9.08 23.32
CA PHE A 129 -0.85 -8.78 24.43
C PHE A 129 -1.60 -8.61 25.76
N LEU A 130 -2.69 -7.84 25.77
CA LEU A 130 -3.50 -7.60 26.98
C LEU A 130 -4.18 -8.87 27.53
N ARG A 131 -4.40 -9.89 26.70
CA ARG A 131 -5.05 -11.14 27.10
C ARG A 131 -4.08 -12.20 27.66
N LYS A 132 -2.77 -11.96 27.55
CA LYS A 132 -1.71 -12.82 28.09
C LYS A 132 -1.22 -12.36 29.49
N ARG A 133 -1.67 -11.21 29.97
CA ARG A 133 -1.52 -10.75 31.35
C ARG A 133 -2.79 -11.06 32.13
#